data_AF-A0A352FVL3-F1
#
_entry.id   AF-A0A352FVL3-F1
#
_cell.length_a   1.000
_cell.length_b   1.000
_cell.length_c   1.000
_cell.angle_alpha   90.00
_cell.angle_beta   90.00
_cell.angle_gamma   90.00
#
_symmetry.space_group_name_H-M   'P 1'
#
loop_
_entity.id
_entity.type
_entity.pdbx_description
1 polymer ?
#
loop_
_entity_poly.entity_id
_entity_poly.type
_entity_poly.pdbx_seq_one_letter_code
_entity_poly.pdbx_strand_id
1 'polypeptide(L)'
;TVQVPPGRPATGNPPFKWEDSAIDALVFENFDRVEDWTLPGSLFRLEGFNGFGSRTRGINSPYLWSFSNHYTKGKFVKDGVFNSEAVSQQCGVAILLRKMVDAGAFTFPPNIAPSSAGEIKAAGALVQVSNTNKTIQVTRLQKLLNRFPGISTKLTADGVAGGKTSSAFKEVTGSFLAGDPRA
;
A
#
# COMPACT_ATOMS: atom_id res chain seq x y z
N THR A 1 -11.49 19.53 -3.03
CA THR A 1 -11.65 19.05 -1.64
C THR A 1 -10.90 20.02 -0.75
N VAL A 2 -11.56 20.62 0.23
CA VAL A 2 -10.85 21.45 1.22
C VAL A 2 -10.83 20.65 2.52
N GLN A 3 -9.63 20.19 2.90
CA GLN A 3 -9.30 19.57 4.20
C GLN A 3 -10.19 18.39 4.64
N VAL A 4 -10.24 17.32 3.84
CA VAL A 4 -10.89 16.06 4.22
C VAL A 4 -9.85 14.93 4.19
N PRO A 5 -9.75 14.07 5.22
CA PRO A 5 -10.50 14.15 6.49
C PRO A 5 -10.07 15.35 7.35
N PRO A 6 -10.99 15.97 8.11
CA PRO A 6 -10.68 17.11 8.96
C PRO A 6 -9.79 16.71 10.15
N GLY A 7 -9.07 17.69 10.71
CA GLY A 7 -8.25 17.49 11.91
C GLY A 7 -6.93 16.75 11.66
N ARG A 8 -6.37 16.89 10.46
CA ARG A 8 -5.11 16.26 10.06
C ARG A 8 -4.05 17.31 9.70
N PRO A 9 -2.75 17.05 9.96
CA PRO A 9 -2.19 15.97 10.77
C PRO A 9 -2.71 15.90 12.22
N ALA A 10 -2.72 14.70 12.81
CA ALA A 10 -3.32 14.47 14.14
C ALA A 10 -2.51 15.08 15.30
N THR A 11 -1.27 15.50 15.03
CA THR A 11 -0.37 16.09 16.02
C THR A 11 0.30 17.33 15.43
N GLY A 12 0.67 18.28 16.29
CA GLY A 12 1.21 19.58 15.89
C GLY A 12 0.14 20.67 15.79
N ASN A 13 0.56 21.88 15.42
CA ASN A 13 -0.31 23.05 15.31
C ASN A 13 -0.27 23.58 13.86
N PRO A 14 -1.42 23.84 13.22
CA PRO A 14 -1.46 24.42 11.88
C PRO A 14 -0.96 25.89 11.87
N PRO A 15 -0.52 26.41 10.72
CA PRO A 15 -0.47 25.75 9.41
C PRO A 15 0.68 24.75 9.30
N PHE A 16 0.42 23.62 8.65
CA PHE A 16 1.41 22.57 8.42
C PHE A 16 2.18 22.79 7.12
N LYS A 17 3.41 22.28 7.03
CA LYS A 17 4.11 22.19 5.75
C LYS A 17 3.45 21.13 4.87
N TRP A 18 3.72 21.23 3.58
CA TRP A 18 3.21 20.26 2.61
C TRP A 18 3.70 18.84 2.94
N GLU A 19 4.98 18.70 3.29
CA GLU A 19 5.62 17.43 3.63
C GLU A 19 4.99 16.77 4.85
N ASP A 20 4.71 17.55 5.91
CA ASP A 20 4.06 17.05 7.12
C ASP A 20 2.67 16.47 6.79
N SER A 21 1.94 17.16 5.91
CA SER A 21 0.59 16.75 5.48
C SER A 21 0.64 15.53 4.56
N ALA A 22 1.65 15.45 3.68
CA ALA A 22 1.85 14.33 2.78
C ALA A 22 2.23 13.05 3.54
N ILE A 23 3.13 13.14 4.52
CA ILE A 23 3.50 12.00 5.38
C ILE A 23 2.29 11.51 6.16
N ASP A 24 1.53 12.43 6.77
CA ASP A 24 0.33 12.08 7.52
C ASP A 24 -0.71 11.36 6.66
N ALA A 25 -0.93 11.82 5.42
CA ALA A 25 -1.86 11.18 4.47
C ALA A 25 -1.39 9.77 4.08
N LEU A 26 -0.09 9.57 3.83
CA LEU A 26 0.45 8.25 3.49
C LEU A 26 0.32 7.26 4.66
N VAL A 27 0.57 7.71 5.89
CA VAL A 27 0.40 6.88 7.09
C VAL A 27 -1.07 6.58 7.36
N PHE A 28 -1.96 7.56 7.16
CA PHE A 28 -3.40 7.38 7.30
C PHE A 28 -3.94 6.28 6.37
N GLU A 29 -3.47 6.27 5.12
CA GLU A 29 -3.80 5.23 4.13
C GLU A 29 -3.03 3.91 4.33
N ASN A 30 -2.23 3.79 5.40
CA ASN A 30 -1.33 2.65 5.66
C ASN A 30 -0.31 2.36 4.55
N PHE A 31 0.03 3.37 3.74
CA PHE A 31 1.03 3.23 2.67
C PHE A 31 2.45 3.11 3.23
N ASP A 32 2.70 3.51 4.48
CA ASP A 32 3.93 3.23 5.24
C ASP A 32 4.17 1.72 5.47
N ARG A 33 3.15 0.88 5.24
CA ARG A 33 3.19 -0.58 5.44
C ARG A 33 3.16 -1.35 4.13
N VAL A 34 3.18 -0.65 3.01
CA VAL A 34 3.17 -1.22 1.66
C VAL A 34 4.59 -1.49 1.20
N GLU A 35 4.79 -2.64 0.56
CA GLU A 35 6.11 -2.99 0.03
C GLU A 35 6.16 -3.09 -1.50
N ASP A 36 5.00 -3.19 -2.15
CA ASP A 36 4.91 -3.17 -3.60
C ASP A 36 4.75 -1.75 -4.14
N TRP A 37 5.90 -1.13 -4.42
CA TRP A 37 6.03 0.15 -5.10
C TRP A 37 6.45 0.00 -6.56
N THR A 38 6.27 -1.17 -7.16
CA THR A 38 6.42 -1.33 -8.61
C THR A 38 5.44 -0.41 -9.35
N LEU A 39 5.63 -0.20 -10.66
CA LEU A 39 4.71 0.65 -11.42
C LEU A 39 3.24 0.19 -11.28
N PRO A 40 2.87 -1.10 -11.49
CA PRO A 40 1.50 -1.56 -11.27
C PRO A 40 1.01 -1.36 -9.83
N GLY A 41 1.86 -1.68 -8.84
CA GLY A 41 1.54 -1.52 -7.43
C GLY A 41 1.26 -0.07 -7.04
N SER A 42 2.08 0.85 -7.53
CA SER A 42 1.92 2.29 -7.31
C SER A 42 0.63 2.81 -7.94
N LEU A 43 0.37 2.46 -9.20
CA LEU A 43 -0.86 2.90 -9.90
C LEU A 43 -2.12 2.35 -9.23
N PHE A 44 -2.10 1.09 -8.79
CA PHE A 44 -3.23 0.49 -8.07
C PHE A 44 -3.58 1.27 -6.79
N ARG A 45 -2.56 1.67 -6.02
CA ARG A 45 -2.74 2.41 -4.75
C ARG A 45 -3.18 3.84 -4.98
N LEU A 46 -2.59 4.52 -5.95
CA LEU A 46 -2.97 5.88 -6.31
C LEU A 46 -4.42 5.93 -6.81
N GLU A 47 -4.85 4.96 -7.62
CA GLU A 47 -6.26 4.86 -7.98
C GLU A 47 -7.14 4.56 -6.76
N GLY A 48 -6.70 3.67 -5.86
CA GLY A 48 -7.39 3.37 -4.61
C GLY A 48 -7.59 4.59 -3.71
N PHE A 49 -6.59 5.47 -3.62
CA PHE A 49 -6.63 6.73 -2.87
C PHE A 49 -7.78 7.64 -3.35
N ASN A 50 -8.04 7.66 -4.67
CA ASN A 50 -9.17 8.40 -5.23
C ASN A 50 -10.47 7.57 -5.29
N GLY A 51 -10.36 6.24 -5.33
CA GLY A 51 -11.44 5.28 -5.43
C GLY A 51 -11.55 4.58 -6.80
N PHE A 52 -11.96 3.30 -6.76
CA PHE A 52 -12.07 2.41 -7.94
C PHE A 52 -13.38 2.51 -8.72
N GLY A 53 -14.23 3.51 -8.44
CA GLY A 53 -15.57 3.62 -9.04
C GLY A 53 -15.58 3.68 -10.58
N SER A 54 -14.49 4.14 -11.20
CA SER A 54 -14.35 4.18 -12.66
C SER A 54 -14.32 2.78 -13.28
N ARG A 55 -13.74 1.79 -12.57
CA ARG A 55 -13.59 0.41 -13.06
C ARG A 55 -14.94 -0.27 -13.26
N THR A 56 -15.90 -0.04 -12.37
CA THR A 56 -17.26 -0.61 -12.46
C THR A 56 -18.07 -0.02 -13.62
N ARG A 57 -17.60 1.08 -14.21
CA ARG A 57 -18.18 1.72 -15.39
C ARG A 57 -17.45 1.34 -16.68
N GLY A 58 -16.44 0.47 -16.62
CA GLY A 58 -15.65 0.07 -17.78
C GLY A 58 -14.79 1.19 -18.36
N ILE A 59 -14.49 2.23 -17.59
CA ILE A 59 -13.61 3.32 -18.02
C ILE A 59 -12.30 3.30 -17.23
N ASN A 60 -11.22 3.67 -17.90
CA ASN A 60 -9.96 3.98 -17.24
C ASN A 60 -10.14 5.22 -16.36
N SER A 61 -9.69 5.13 -15.11
CA SER A 61 -9.87 6.23 -14.15
C SER A 61 -9.23 7.53 -14.66
N PRO A 62 -9.99 8.64 -14.81
CA PRO A 62 -9.42 9.93 -15.20
C PRO A 62 -8.33 10.40 -14.24
N TYR A 63 -8.41 10.00 -12.96
CA TYR A 63 -7.40 10.31 -11.96
C TYR A 63 -6.00 9.80 -12.36
N LEU A 64 -5.93 8.64 -13.01
CA LEU A 64 -4.67 8.10 -13.52
C LEU A 64 -4.38 8.53 -14.95
N TRP A 65 -5.39 8.54 -15.83
CA TRP A 65 -5.20 8.46 -17.27
C TRP A 65 -5.62 9.70 -18.06
N SER A 66 -6.16 10.73 -17.41
CA SER A 66 -6.50 11.99 -18.09
C SER A 66 -5.27 12.58 -18.80
N PHE A 67 -5.47 13.19 -19.98
CA PHE A 67 -4.42 13.68 -20.89
C PHE A 67 -3.56 12.57 -21.55
N SER A 68 -4.10 11.36 -21.66
CA SER A 68 -3.50 10.26 -22.41
C SER A 68 -4.45 9.69 -23.46
N ASN A 69 -3.95 8.81 -24.32
CA ASN A 69 -4.76 8.02 -25.25
C ASN A 69 -5.60 6.93 -24.55
N HIS A 70 -5.44 6.73 -23.24
CA HIS A 70 -6.19 5.73 -22.46
C HIS A 70 -7.48 6.29 -21.85
N TYR A 71 -7.77 7.59 -21.98
CA TYR A 71 -8.95 8.23 -21.44
C TYR A 71 -9.53 9.25 -22.42
N THR A 72 -10.86 9.31 -22.52
CA THR A 72 -11.56 10.29 -23.37
C THR A 72 -12.51 11.16 -22.55
N LYS A 73 -13.47 10.54 -21.86
CA LYS A 73 -14.48 11.23 -21.04
C LYS A 73 -15.08 10.26 -20.01
N GLY A 74 -15.91 10.79 -19.12
CA GLY A 74 -16.52 10.08 -18.02
C GLY A 74 -15.75 10.31 -16.73
N LYS A 75 -16.40 10.84 -15.70
CA LYS A 75 -15.79 11.00 -14.37
C LYS A 75 -16.83 11.12 -13.28
N PHE A 76 -16.41 10.85 -12.05
CA PHE A 76 -17.14 11.32 -10.88
C PHE A 76 -16.90 12.83 -10.73
N VAL A 77 -17.98 13.60 -10.79
CA VAL A 77 -17.93 15.07 -10.64
C VAL A 77 -18.09 15.49 -9.18
N LYS A 78 -18.68 14.62 -8.37
CA LYS A 78 -18.80 14.67 -6.90
C LYS A 78 -18.82 13.23 -6.38
N ASP A 79 -18.69 13.05 -5.07
CA ASP A 79 -18.73 11.73 -4.44
C ASP A 79 -20.00 10.97 -4.82
N GLY A 80 -19.83 9.78 -5.39
CA GLY A 80 -20.92 8.94 -5.89
C GLY A 80 -21.61 9.43 -7.17
N VAL A 81 -21.36 10.65 -7.63
CA VAL A 81 -22.04 11.25 -8.79
C VAL A 81 -21.19 11.11 -10.05
N PHE A 82 -21.50 10.09 -10.86
CA PHE A 82 -20.87 9.86 -12.16
C PHE A 82 -21.55 10.68 -13.28
N ASN A 83 -20.75 11.26 -14.16
CA ASN A 83 -21.20 11.89 -15.40
C ASN A 83 -20.38 11.31 -16.57
N SER A 84 -21.03 10.68 -17.54
CA SER A 84 -20.39 10.06 -18.70
C SER A 84 -19.79 11.04 -19.71
N GLU A 85 -20.30 12.27 -19.73
CA GLU A 85 -19.90 13.32 -20.68
C GLU A 85 -18.84 14.25 -20.11
N ALA A 86 -18.66 14.27 -18.79
CA ALA A 86 -17.67 15.12 -18.15
C ALA A 86 -16.25 14.67 -18.50
N VAL A 87 -15.42 15.63 -18.92
CA VAL A 87 -13.99 15.43 -19.22
C VAL A 87 -13.16 16.00 -18.07
N SER A 88 -12.19 15.21 -17.58
CA SER A 88 -11.26 15.71 -16.57
C SER A 88 -10.33 16.78 -17.16
N GLN A 89 -10.25 17.93 -16.49
CA GLN A 89 -9.30 19.01 -16.80
C GLN A 89 -8.02 18.92 -15.94
N GLN A 90 -7.88 17.84 -15.17
CA GLN A 90 -6.71 17.57 -14.35
C GLN A 90 -5.85 16.52 -15.05
N CYS A 91 -4.53 16.73 -15.09
CA CYS A 91 -3.58 15.77 -15.63
C CYS A 91 -3.62 14.48 -14.81
N GLY A 92 -3.64 13.33 -15.48
CA GLY A 92 -3.63 12.03 -14.84
C GLY A 92 -2.29 11.75 -14.14
N VAL A 93 -2.35 11.14 -12.95
CA VAL A 93 -1.16 10.86 -12.14
C VAL A 93 -0.18 9.93 -12.86
N ALA A 94 -0.65 8.96 -13.65
CA ALA A 94 0.23 8.07 -14.40
C ALA A 94 1.08 8.85 -15.43
N ILE A 95 0.52 9.92 -16.00
CA ILE A 95 1.18 10.76 -16.99
C ILE A 95 2.20 11.68 -16.32
N LEU A 96 1.86 12.24 -15.16
CA LEU A 96 2.80 13.00 -14.34
C LEU A 96 4.00 12.13 -13.91
N LEU A 97 3.74 10.93 -13.38
CA LEU A 97 4.80 9.99 -12.98
C LEU A 97 5.67 9.58 -14.16
N ARG A 98 5.08 9.35 -15.34
CA ARG A 98 5.86 9.06 -16.55
C ARG A 98 6.82 10.20 -16.88
N LYS A 99 6.37 11.46 -16.82
CA LYS A 99 7.22 12.63 -17.08
C LYS A 99 8.33 12.80 -16.03
N MET A 100 8.05 12.50 -14.77
CA MET A 100 9.08 12.51 -13.72
C MET A 100 10.15 11.43 -13.94
N VAL A 101 9.76 10.23 -14.39
CA VAL A 101 10.70 9.17 -14.77
C VAL A 101 11.51 9.57 -16.01
N ASP A 102 10.86 10.09 -17.05
CA ASP A 102 11.54 10.57 -18.26
C ASP A 102 12.56 11.69 -17.93
N ALA A 103 12.26 12.53 -16.94
CA ALA A 103 13.14 13.57 -16.43
C ALA A 103 14.23 13.07 -15.47
N GLY A 104 14.27 11.77 -15.17
CA GLY A 104 15.26 11.18 -14.25
C GLY A 104 15.04 11.52 -12.77
N ALA A 105 13.87 12.01 -12.38
CA ALA A 105 13.59 12.39 -10.99
C ALA A 105 13.52 11.17 -10.06
N PHE A 106 13.05 10.03 -10.56
CA PHE A 106 13.07 8.74 -9.87
C PHE A 106 12.89 7.58 -10.87
N THR A 107 13.05 6.35 -10.40
CA THR A 107 12.73 5.14 -11.15
C THR A 107 11.83 4.22 -10.32
N PHE A 108 10.89 3.53 -10.96
CA PHE A 108 10.16 2.47 -10.28
C PHE A 108 11.04 1.23 -10.07
N PRO A 109 10.93 0.54 -8.94
CA PRO A 109 11.57 -0.75 -8.77
C PRO A 109 10.98 -1.75 -9.78
N PRO A 110 11.81 -2.56 -10.46
CA PRO A 110 11.36 -3.51 -11.48
C PRO A 110 10.57 -4.69 -10.88
N ASN A 111 10.79 -4.98 -9.60
CA ASN A 111 10.14 -6.03 -8.85
C ASN A 111 9.98 -5.61 -7.39
N ILE A 112 9.12 -6.33 -6.66
CA ILE A 112 9.00 -6.16 -5.21
C ILE A 112 10.32 -6.63 -4.59
N ALA A 113 10.97 -5.76 -3.80
CA ALA A 113 12.22 -6.08 -3.15
C ALA A 113 12.04 -7.26 -2.16
N PRO A 114 13.07 -8.11 -1.99
CA PRO A 114 13.11 -9.07 -0.90
C PRO A 114 12.99 -8.36 0.46
N SER A 115 12.35 -9.01 1.41
CA SER A 115 12.32 -8.52 2.79
C SER A 115 13.66 -8.76 3.49
N SER A 116 13.94 -7.93 4.48
CA SER A 116 15.09 -8.06 5.38
C SER A 116 14.72 -8.77 6.69
N ALA A 117 15.72 -9.33 7.36
CA ALA A 117 15.52 -9.90 8.70
C ALA A 117 15.07 -8.85 9.73
N GLY A 118 15.51 -7.59 9.56
CA GLY A 118 15.09 -6.47 10.40
C GLY A 118 13.61 -6.16 10.31
N GLU A 119 13.06 -6.09 9.09
CA GLU A 119 11.62 -5.89 8.87
C GLU A 119 10.79 -7.04 9.44
N ILE A 120 11.25 -8.27 9.25
CA ILE A 120 10.59 -9.47 9.80
C ILE A 120 10.59 -9.42 11.33
N LYS A 121 11.74 -9.11 11.94
CA LYS A 121 11.86 -8.97 13.41
C LYS A 121 10.91 -7.89 13.96
N ALA A 122 10.86 -6.73 13.32
CA ALA A 122 9.97 -5.63 13.72
C ALA A 122 8.49 -6.02 13.58
N ALA A 123 8.11 -6.69 12.50
CA ALA A 123 6.74 -7.17 12.30
C ALA A 123 6.35 -8.26 13.31
N GLY A 124 7.26 -9.20 13.58
CA GLY A 124 7.05 -10.29 14.55
C GLY A 124 6.90 -9.81 15.99
N ALA A 125 7.53 -8.69 16.37
CA ALA A 125 7.36 -8.09 17.69
C ALA A 125 5.92 -7.63 17.98
N LEU A 126 5.11 -7.43 16.93
CA LEU A 126 3.70 -7.04 17.03
C LEU A 126 2.74 -8.24 16.95
N VAL A 127 3.26 -9.47 16.92
CA VAL A 127 2.49 -10.69 16.69
C VAL A 127 2.62 -11.64 17.88
N GLN A 128 1.49 -12.18 18.31
CA GLN A 128 1.40 -13.29 19.28
C GLN A 128 0.86 -14.53 18.55
N VAL A 129 1.38 -15.71 18.89
CA VAL A 129 0.89 -16.98 18.34
C VAL A 129 -0.58 -17.17 18.70
N SER A 130 -1.37 -17.56 17.70
CA SER A 130 -2.78 -17.90 17.88
C SER A 130 -3.22 -18.85 16.78
N ASN A 131 -4.03 -19.85 17.13
CA ASN A 131 -4.59 -20.80 16.18
C ASN A 131 -5.93 -20.33 15.57
N THR A 132 -6.47 -19.21 16.05
CA THR A 132 -7.82 -18.74 15.68
C THR A 132 -7.89 -17.26 15.34
N ASN A 133 -7.05 -16.43 15.96
CA ASN A 133 -7.16 -14.97 15.79
C ASN A 133 -6.50 -14.52 14.49
N LYS A 134 -7.31 -13.93 13.62
CA LYS A 134 -6.86 -13.31 12.37
C LYS A 134 -6.54 -11.84 12.59
N THR A 135 -5.33 -11.41 12.22
CA THR A 135 -4.95 -10.00 12.29
C THR A 135 -4.16 -9.54 11.07
N ILE A 136 -4.24 -8.25 10.76
CA ILE A 136 -3.49 -7.66 9.64
C ILE A 136 -1.97 -7.69 9.89
N GLN A 137 -1.55 -7.63 11.16
CA GLN A 137 -0.15 -7.73 11.57
C GLN A 137 0.43 -9.09 11.19
N VAL A 138 -0.33 -10.16 11.40
CA VAL A 138 0.08 -11.51 10.99
C VAL A 138 0.13 -11.65 9.47
N THR A 139 -0.89 -11.14 8.77
CA THR A 139 -0.87 -11.14 7.29
C THR A 139 0.36 -10.43 6.75
N ARG A 140 0.75 -9.30 7.36
CA ARG A 140 1.97 -8.56 7.00
C ARG A 140 3.22 -9.40 7.27
N LEU A 141 3.34 -10.01 8.46
CA LEU A 141 4.46 -10.87 8.81
C LEU A 141 4.61 -12.04 7.82
N GLN A 142 3.52 -12.73 7.49
CA GLN A 142 3.53 -13.84 6.53
C GLN A 142 3.98 -13.40 5.13
N LYS A 143 3.52 -12.22 4.67
CA LYS A 143 3.99 -11.63 3.39
C LYS A 143 5.47 -11.28 3.42
N LEU A 144 5.97 -10.75 4.53
CA LEU A 144 7.41 -10.48 4.70
C LEU A 144 8.20 -11.78 4.68
N LEU A 145 7.80 -12.80 5.44
CA LEU A 145 8.45 -14.12 5.44
C LEU A 145 8.48 -14.75 4.05
N ASN A 146 7.40 -14.66 3.29
CA ASN A 146 7.34 -15.18 1.92
C ASN A 146 8.29 -14.49 0.94
N ARG A 147 8.64 -13.22 1.18
CA ARG A 147 9.59 -12.46 0.35
C ARG A 147 11.04 -12.59 0.83
N PHE A 148 11.29 -13.27 1.95
CA PHE A 148 12.64 -13.48 2.44
C PHE A 148 13.32 -14.57 1.59
N PRO A 149 14.51 -14.33 1.02
CA PRO A 149 15.17 -15.31 0.15
C PRO A 149 15.45 -16.66 0.83
N GLY A 150 15.66 -16.66 2.15
CA GLY A 150 15.95 -17.88 2.93
C GLY A 150 14.75 -18.75 3.27
N ILE A 151 13.51 -18.31 3.00
CA ILE A 151 12.29 -19.09 3.29
C ILE A 151 11.83 -19.83 2.03
N SER A 152 12.04 -21.14 2.03
CA SER A 152 11.68 -22.05 0.94
C SER A 152 10.20 -22.45 0.95
N THR A 153 9.63 -22.68 2.13
CA THR A 153 8.21 -23.05 2.28
C THR A 153 7.36 -21.79 2.36
N LYS A 154 6.59 -21.51 1.30
CA LYS A 154 5.69 -20.35 1.28
C LYS A 154 4.49 -20.56 2.21
N LEU A 155 4.24 -19.57 3.04
CA LEU A 155 3.10 -19.49 3.94
C LEU A 155 1.88 -18.97 3.18
N THR A 156 0.69 -19.46 3.53
CA THR A 156 -0.55 -18.76 3.20
C THR A 156 -0.64 -17.50 4.07
N ALA A 157 -0.84 -16.33 3.46
CA ALA A 157 -1.03 -15.08 4.19
C ALA A 157 -2.47 -14.95 4.72
N ASP A 158 -2.87 -15.88 5.59
CA ASP A 158 -4.23 -16.03 6.13
C ASP A 158 -4.53 -15.19 7.37
N GLY A 159 -3.50 -14.53 7.92
CA GLY A 159 -3.60 -13.71 9.12
C GLY A 159 -3.59 -14.49 10.43
N VAL A 160 -3.36 -15.81 10.41
CA VAL A 160 -3.31 -16.67 11.62
C VAL A 160 -1.86 -17.07 11.93
N ALA A 161 -1.38 -16.68 13.11
CA ALA A 161 0.00 -16.93 13.53
C ALA A 161 0.14 -18.32 14.17
N GLY A 162 -0.04 -19.37 13.37
CA GLY A 162 0.16 -20.75 13.80
C GLY A 162 1.64 -21.19 13.82
N GLY A 163 1.86 -22.46 14.14
CA GLY A 163 3.21 -23.03 14.29
C GLY A 163 4.12 -22.87 13.06
N LYS A 164 3.56 -22.89 11.84
CA LYS A 164 4.32 -22.65 10.58
C LYS A 164 4.85 -21.22 10.48
N THR A 165 4.02 -20.23 10.82
CA THR A 165 4.41 -18.82 10.83
C THR A 165 5.53 -18.58 11.83
N SER A 166 5.41 -19.17 13.03
CA SER A 166 6.43 -19.05 14.09
C SER A 166 7.72 -19.80 13.76
N SER A 167 7.66 -20.98 13.13
CA SER A 167 8.85 -21.69 12.66
C SER A 167 9.61 -20.87 11.60
N ALA A 168 8.91 -20.32 10.61
CA ALA A 168 9.53 -19.48 9.58
C ALA A 168 10.14 -18.20 10.20
N PHE A 169 9.47 -17.60 11.19
CA PHE A 169 10.04 -16.48 11.94
C PHE A 169 11.34 -16.85 12.66
N LYS A 170 11.40 -18.04 13.29
CA LYS A 170 12.62 -18.55 13.91
C LYS A 170 13.75 -18.80 12.91
N GLU A 171 13.46 -19.32 11.73
CA GLU A 171 14.48 -19.53 10.68
C GLU A 171 15.18 -18.22 10.31
N VAL A 172 14.46 -17.10 10.32
CA VAL A 172 15.02 -15.78 10.00
C VAL A 172 15.68 -15.10 11.20
N THR A 173 15.08 -15.21 12.38
CA THR A 173 15.45 -14.37 13.54
C THR A 173 16.20 -15.11 14.65
N GLY A 174 16.20 -16.45 14.63
CA GLY A 174 16.75 -17.29 15.68
C GLY A 174 15.80 -17.56 16.86
N SER A 175 14.63 -16.92 16.92
CA SER A 175 13.68 -17.07 18.03
C SER A 175 12.26 -17.33 17.54
N PHE A 176 11.46 -18.07 18.30
CA PHE A 176 10.04 -18.25 18.01
C PHE A 176 9.24 -16.96 18.29
N LEU A 177 8.03 -16.88 17.72
CA LEU A 177 7.10 -15.80 18.04
C LEU A 177 6.65 -15.88 19.50
N ALA A 178 6.27 -14.75 20.07
CA ALA A 178 5.74 -14.69 21.43
C ALA A 178 4.48 -15.55 21.57
N GLY A 179 4.38 -16.30 22.67
CA GLY A 179 3.30 -17.25 22.93
C GLY A 179 3.44 -18.61 22.24
N ASP A 180 4.53 -18.85 21.50
CA ASP A 180 4.81 -20.19 20.99
C ASP A 180 5.23 -21.14 22.14
N PRO A 181 4.60 -22.31 22.30
CA PRO A 181 4.94 -23.26 23.36
C PRO A 181 6.34 -23.88 23.23
N ARG A 182 7.04 -23.66 22.10
CA ARG A 182 8.40 -24.15 21.83
C ARG A 182 9.49 -23.11 22.13
N ALA A 183 9.10 -21.88 22.50
CA ALA A 183 9.98 -20.74 22.77
C ALA A 183 10.78 -20.88 24.06
#